data_AF-A0A7C9EMT6-F1
#
_entry.id   AF-A0A7C9EMT6-F1
#
_cell.length_a   1.000
_cell.length_b   1.000
_cell.length_c   1.000
_cell.angle_alpha   90.00
_cell.angle_beta   90.00
_cell.angle_gamma   90.00
#
_symmetry.space_group_name_H-M   'P 1'
#
loop_
_entity.id
_entity.type
_entity.pdbx_description
1 polymer ?
#
loop_
_entity_poly.entity_id
_entity_poly.type
_entity_poly.pdbx_seq_one_letter_code
_entity_poly.pdbx_strand_id
1 'polypeptide(L)'
;SLLEEAERVVPKELRGKTPVKVGATAGLRQLEGDAPDRILQAVRDLLRDKSDLKSDPNWVTVLDGTQEGAFQWVTINYLLGKLGKKYSNTVGVVDLGGGSVQMAYAISKNDAAKAPKVPDGEEAYVREMYLKGRKYYLYVHSYLHYGLLAARAEVLKTIGDSGNPCILAGYQGSYTYAGAKYRVSASPSGPNVDACRAYASKALKVNETCTHMQCSFSGVWNGG
;
A
#
# COMPACT_ATOMS: atom_id res chain seq x y z
N SER A 1 27.43 1.83 7.03
CA SER A 1 26.01 2.18 6.83
C SER A 1 25.48 1.50 5.56
N LEU A 2 24.16 1.51 5.28
CA LEU A 2 23.62 0.96 4.01
C LEU A 2 24.16 1.70 2.78
N LEU A 3 24.44 2.99 2.92
CA LEU A 3 24.98 3.83 1.86
C LEU A 3 26.43 3.44 1.51
N GLU A 4 27.29 3.28 2.52
CA GLU A 4 28.67 2.80 2.34
C GLU A 4 28.71 1.43 1.65
N GLU A 5 27.79 0.53 2.01
CA GLU A 5 27.70 -0.78 1.38
C GLU A 5 27.27 -0.69 -0.09
N ALA A 6 26.29 0.15 -0.41
CA ALA A 6 25.88 0.42 -1.79
C ALA A 6 27.05 0.97 -2.63
N GLU A 7 27.82 1.90 -2.08
CA GLU A 7 29.01 2.44 -2.74
C GLU A 7 30.11 1.40 -2.91
N ARG A 8 30.29 0.48 -1.96
CA ARG A 8 31.24 -0.63 -2.07
C ARG A 8 30.91 -1.55 -3.25
N VAL A 9 29.62 -1.76 -3.52
CA VAL A 9 29.13 -2.59 -4.63
C VAL A 9 29.23 -1.87 -5.97
N VAL A 10 29.00 -0.55 -6.01
CA VAL A 10 29.01 0.23 -7.26
C VAL A 10 30.43 0.71 -7.61
N PRO A 11 30.99 0.32 -8.76
CA PRO A 11 32.31 0.77 -9.22
C PRO A 11 32.42 2.30 -9.23
N LYS A 12 33.56 2.84 -8.79
CA LYS A 12 33.76 4.29 -8.59
C LYS A 12 33.39 5.12 -9.83
N GLU A 13 33.81 4.65 -11.00
CA GLU A 13 33.56 5.26 -12.30
C GLU A 13 32.07 5.30 -12.72
N LEU A 14 31.23 4.47 -12.10
CA LEU A 14 29.78 4.42 -12.33
C LEU A 14 28.97 5.17 -11.28
N ARG A 15 29.55 5.55 -10.13
CA ARG A 15 28.80 6.15 -9.01
C ARG A 15 28.09 7.45 -9.42
N GLY A 16 28.78 8.36 -10.10
CA GLY A 16 28.20 9.62 -10.58
C GLY A 16 27.08 9.46 -11.64
N LYS A 17 26.88 8.25 -12.18
CA LYS A 17 25.79 7.92 -13.11
C LYS A 17 24.70 7.04 -12.46
N THR A 18 24.97 6.47 -11.29
CA THR A 18 24.08 5.54 -10.60
C THR A 18 23.12 6.33 -9.70
N PRO A 19 21.82 6.36 -10.01
CA PRO A 19 20.84 7.09 -9.20
C PRO A 19 20.59 6.39 -7.87
N VAL A 20 20.63 7.14 -6.76
CA VAL A 20 20.14 6.70 -5.45
C VAL A 20 18.76 7.32 -5.20
N LYS A 21 17.79 6.48 -4.85
CA LYS A 21 16.41 6.90 -4.56
C LYS A 21 15.98 6.34 -3.21
N VAL A 22 15.25 7.14 -2.44
CA VAL A 22 14.72 6.74 -1.13
C VAL A 22 13.23 6.96 -1.12
N GLY A 23 12.48 5.87 -0.99
CA GLY A 23 11.03 5.88 -0.83
C GLY A 23 10.65 5.53 0.60
N ALA A 24 10.08 6.48 1.33
CA ALA A 24 9.47 6.21 2.63
C ALA A 24 8.01 5.76 2.45
N THR A 25 7.55 4.83 3.28
CA THR A 25 6.21 4.22 3.16
C THR A 25 5.25 4.72 4.25
N ALA A 26 4.18 3.96 4.51
CA ALA A 26 3.11 4.28 5.46
C ALA A 26 3.58 4.74 6.85
N GLY A 27 4.68 4.19 7.38
CA GLY A 27 5.14 4.56 8.71
C GLY A 27 5.54 6.03 8.83
N LEU A 28 6.17 6.60 7.79
CA LEU A 28 6.56 8.01 7.81
C LEU A 28 5.35 8.94 7.66
N ARG A 29 4.33 8.52 6.88
CA ARG A 29 3.05 9.25 6.72
C ARG A 29 2.29 9.44 8.03
N GLN A 30 2.49 8.56 9.00
CA GLN A 30 1.74 8.55 10.26
C GLN A 30 2.34 9.48 11.32
N LEU A 31 3.50 10.09 11.07
CA LEU A 31 4.08 11.05 12.01
C LEU A 31 3.33 12.38 11.97
N GLU A 32 3.19 13.00 13.13
CA GLU A 32 2.51 14.29 13.29
C GLU A 32 3.45 15.46 12.99
N GLY A 33 2.87 16.59 12.59
CA GLY A 33 3.59 17.85 12.37
C GLY A 33 4.54 17.80 11.16
N ASP A 34 5.69 18.46 11.30
CA ASP A 34 6.72 18.60 10.26
C ASP A 34 7.79 17.49 10.29
N ALA A 35 7.61 16.47 11.14
CA ALA A 35 8.57 15.38 11.31
C ALA A 35 8.86 14.62 10.00
N PRO A 36 7.87 14.25 9.16
CA PRO A 36 8.14 13.62 7.86
C PRO A 36 9.07 14.45 6.99
N ASP A 37 8.78 15.75 6.84
CA ASP A 37 9.52 16.65 5.96
C ASP A 37 10.95 16.86 6.46
N ARG A 38 11.12 17.04 7.77
CA ARG A 38 12.45 17.16 8.40
C ARG A 38 13.29 15.90 8.20
N ILE A 39 12.69 14.71 8.33
CA ILE A 39 13.39 13.44 8.10
C ILE A 39 13.80 13.32 6.63
N LEU A 40 12.89 13.59 5.69
CA LEU A 40 13.21 13.55 4.26
C LEU A 40 14.31 14.56 3.91
N GLN A 41 14.28 15.75 4.50
CA GLN A 41 15.30 16.76 4.29
C GLN A 41 16.67 16.30 4.81
N ALA A 42 16.73 15.72 6.00
CA ALA A 42 17.96 15.15 6.54
C ALA A 42 18.52 14.02 5.65
N VAL A 43 17.66 13.21 5.04
CA VAL A 43 18.08 12.18 4.07
C VAL A 43 18.63 12.81 2.80
N ARG A 44 17.99 13.86 2.27
CA ARG A 44 18.50 14.60 1.10
C ARG A 44 19.88 15.20 1.37
N ASP A 45 20.05 15.82 2.54
CA ASP A 45 21.33 16.39 2.96
C ASP A 45 22.41 15.31 3.09
N LEU A 46 22.08 14.17 3.71
CA LEU A 46 22.99 13.02 3.81
C LEU A 46 23.45 12.52 2.42
N LEU A 47 22.52 12.33 1.48
CA LEU A 47 22.83 11.85 0.14
C LEU A 47 23.58 12.89 -0.72
N ARG A 48 23.46 14.18 -0.42
CA ARG A 48 24.23 15.22 -1.09
C ARG A 48 25.64 15.30 -0.53
N ASP A 49 25.77 15.24 0.80
CA ASP A 49 27.02 15.58 1.49
C ASP A 49 27.94 14.37 1.72
N LYS A 50 27.41 13.14 1.66
CA LYS A 50 28.13 11.91 2.06
C LYS A 50 28.14 10.80 1.01
N SER A 51 27.59 11.03 -0.19
CA SER A 51 27.47 9.99 -1.23
C SER A 51 28.08 10.42 -2.57
N ASP A 52 28.82 9.52 -3.20
CA ASP A 52 29.30 9.63 -4.58
C ASP A 52 28.21 9.21 -5.61
N LEU A 53 27.14 8.55 -5.16
CA LEU A 53 26.01 8.18 -6.02
C LEU A 53 25.25 9.43 -6.47
N LYS A 54 24.71 9.39 -7.69
CA LYS A 54 23.89 10.48 -8.23
C LYS A 54 22.61 10.64 -7.40
N SER A 55 22.45 11.78 -6.75
CA SER A 55 21.26 12.13 -5.98
C SER A 55 20.48 13.27 -6.65
N ASP A 56 19.16 13.28 -6.40
CA ASP A 56 18.24 14.35 -6.78
C ASP A 56 17.24 14.51 -5.62
N PRO A 57 16.96 15.74 -5.13
CA PRO A 57 16.00 15.97 -4.05
C PRO A 57 14.62 15.36 -4.30
N ASN A 58 14.19 15.28 -5.56
CA ASN A 58 12.90 14.72 -5.98
C ASN A 58 12.88 13.18 -5.92
N TRP A 59 14.03 12.53 -5.72
CA TRP A 59 14.12 11.08 -5.57
C TRP A 59 14.07 10.61 -4.12
N VAL A 60 13.98 11.55 -3.17
CA VAL A 60 13.73 11.30 -1.77
C VAL A 60 12.31 11.77 -1.47
N THR A 61 11.38 10.82 -1.43
CA THR A 61 9.95 11.09 -1.31
C THR A 61 9.27 10.09 -0.39
N VAL A 62 8.14 10.49 0.17
CA VAL A 62 7.14 9.53 0.63
C VAL A 62 6.47 8.96 -0.62
N LEU A 63 6.48 7.64 -0.74
CA LEU A 63 5.69 6.94 -1.74
C LEU A 63 4.25 6.97 -1.28
N ASP A 64 3.35 7.51 -2.08
CA ASP A 64 1.90 7.36 -1.84
C ASP A 64 1.47 5.88 -2.02
N GLY A 65 0.26 5.52 -1.59
CA GLY A 65 -0.17 4.13 -1.59
C GLY A 65 -0.29 3.57 -3.01
N THR A 66 -0.74 4.39 -3.96
CA THR A 66 -0.82 4.00 -5.37
C THR A 66 0.54 3.90 -6.05
N GLN A 67 1.56 4.64 -5.62
CA GLN A 67 2.94 4.49 -6.07
C GLN A 67 3.54 3.16 -5.62
N GLU A 68 3.33 2.78 -4.34
CA GLU A 68 3.76 1.47 -3.81
C GLU A 68 3.20 0.32 -4.68
N GLY A 69 1.88 0.31 -4.90
CA GLY A 69 1.22 -0.70 -5.74
C GLY A 69 1.70 -0.68 -7.20
N ALA A 70 1.87 0.51 -7.80
CA ALA A 70 2.35 0.64 -9.17
C ALA A 70 3.78 0.12 -9.34
N PHE A 71 4.70 0.45 -8.42
CA PHE A 71 6.07 -0.03 -8.47
C PHE A 71 6.17 -1.54 -8.23
N GLN A 72 5.33 -2.11 -7.37
CA GLN A 72 5.25 -3.56 -7.21
C GLN A 72 4.76 -4.24 -8.50
N TRP A 73 3.74 -3.67 -9.16
CA TRP A 73 3.25 -4.19 -10.44
C TRP A 73 4.33 -4.16 -11.52
N VAL A 74 5.09 -3.05 -11.62
CA VAL A 74 6.24 -2.94 -12.52
C VAL A 74 7.28 -4.00 -12.20
N THR A 75 7.61 -4.19 -10.93
CA THR A 75 8.60 -5.17 -10.46
C THR A 75 8.24 -6.59 -10.90
N ILE A 76 7.03 -7.04 -10.60
CA ILE A 76 6.57 -8.40 -10.92
C ILE A 76 6.50 -8.60 -12.44
N ASN A 77 5.94 -7.64 -13.18
CA ASN A 77 5.85 -7.77 -14.64
C ASN A 77 7.21 -7.60 -15.35
N TYR A 78 8.18 -6.92 -14.73
CA TYR A 78 9.56 -6.88 -15.21
C TYR A 78 10.21 -8.26 -15.05
N LEU A 79 10.17 -8.83 -13.84
CA LEU A 79 10.75 -10.13 -13.52
C LEU A 79 10.14 -11.27 -14.35
N LEU A 80 8.83 -11.22 -14.61
CA LEU A 80 8.12 -12.19 -15.44
C LEU A 80 8.24 -11.93 -16.95
N GLY A 81 9.00 -10.92 -17.38
CA GLY A 81 9.17 -10.57 -18.80
C GLY A 81 7.84 -10.23 -19.49
N LYS A 82 6.92 -9.58 -18.77
CA LYS A 82 5.58 -9.21 -19.28
C LYS A 82 5.49 -7.75 -19.72
N LEU A 83 6.38 -6.86 -19.24
CA LEU A 83 6.43 -5.48 -19.72
C LEU A 83 6.63 -5.41 -21.25
N GLY A 84 6.02 -4.41 -21.89
CA GLY A 84 5.88 -4.32 -23.36
C GLY A 84 4.76 -5.18 -24.00
N LYS A 85 4.23 -6.21 -23.33
CA LYS A 85 3.13 -7.06 -23.87
C LYS A 85 1.75 -6.37 -23.73
N LYS A 86 0.70 -6.95 -24.32
CA LYS A 86 -0.68 -6.45 -24.11
C LYS A 86 -1.02 -6.46 -22.60
N TYR A 87 -1.83 -5.51 -22.14
CA TYR A 87 -2.23 -5.40 -20.72
C TYR A 87 -2.83 -6.71 -20.18
N SER A 88 -3.64 -7.40 -21.00
CA SER A 88 -4.23 -8.71 -20.70
C SER A 88 -3.22 -9.83 -20.42
N ASN A 89 -1.96 -9.65 -20.81
CA ASN A 89 -0.90 -10.64 -20.60
C ASN A 89 -0.03 -10.32 -19.37
N THR A 90 -0.31 -9.21 -18.69
CA THR A 90 0.35 -8.81 -17.45
C THR A 90 -0.30 -9.47 -16.25
N VAL A 91 0.39 -9.45 -15.12
CA VAL A 91 -0.09 -10.01 -13.85
C VAL A 91 -0.50 -8.87 -12.93
N GLY A 92 -1.69 -8.95 -12.34
CA GLY A 92 -2.12 -8.06 -11.26
C GLY A 92 -1.42 -8.41 -9.95
N VAL A 93 -1.24 -7.43 -9.08
CA VAL A 93 -0.57 -7.59 -7.79
C VAL A 93 -1.46 -7.10 -6.66
N VAL A 94 -1.33 -7.78 -5.51
CA VAL A 94 -1.93 -7.38 -4.24
C VAL A 94 -0.82 -7.36 -3.21
N ASP A 95 -0.65 -6.23 -2.53
CA ASP A 95 0.32 -6.09 -1.43
C ASP A 95 -0.41 -5.93 -0.11
N LEU A 96 -0.24 -6.88 0.81
CA LEU A 96 -0.83 -6.80 2.16
C LEU A 96 0.23 -6.27 3.13
N GLY A 97 0.34 -4.95 3.20
CA GLY A 97 1.21 -4.26 4.15
C GLY A 97 0.67 -4.27 5.58
N GLY A 98 1.36 -3.59 6.50
CA GLY A 98 0.91 -3.49 7.90
C GLY A 98 -0.31 -2.59 8.09
N GLY A 99 -0.33 -1.43 7.42
CA GLY A 99 -1.36 -0.40 7.57
C GLY A 99 -2.41 -0.36 6.46
N SER A 100 -2.03 -0.79 5.26
CA SER A 100 -2.87 -0.76 4.05
C SER A 100 -2.71 -2.04 3.24
N VAL A 101 -3.66 -2.28 2.35
CA VAL A 101 -3.53 -3.24 1.25
C VAL A 101 -3.61 -2.50 -0.08
N GLN A 102 -2.70 -2.79 -1.00
CA GLN A 102 -2.69 -2.23 -2.34
C GLN A 102 -3.17 -3.26 -3.35
N MET A 103 -3.88 -2.80 -4.38
CA MET A 103 -4.24 -3.58 -5.56
C MET A 103 -3.78 -2.82 -6.78
N ALA A 104 -3.04 -3.46 -7.68
CA ALA A 104 -2.61 -2.86 -8.93
C ALA A 104 -2.69 -3.85 -10.09
N TYR A 105 -3.38 -3.48 -11.17
CA TYR A 105 -3.44 -4.28 -12.39
C TYR A 105 -3.75 -3.42 -13.62
N ALA A 106 -3.30 -3.86 -14.78
CA ALA A 106 -3.49 -3.08 -16.00
C ALA A 106 -4.88 -3.33 -16.59
N ILE A 107 -5.54 -2.25 -17.01
CA ILE A 107 -6.89 -2.24 -17.59
C ILE A 107 -6.88 -1.75 -19.02
N SER A 108 -8.01 -1.90 -19.71
CA SER A 108 -8.15 -1.38 -21.07
C SER A 108 -8.22 0.15 -21.07
N LYS A 109 -7.90 0.78 -22.21
CA LYS A 109 -8.10 2.22 -22.41
C LYS A 109 -9.58 2.63 -22.20
N ASN A 110 -10.51 1.73 -22.57
CA ASN A 110 -11.94 2.00 -22.47
C ASN A 110 -12.40 2.00 -21.00
N ASP A 111 -11.87 1.12 -20.17
CA ASP A 111 -12.20 1.06 -18.74
C ASP A 111 -11.55 2.23 -18.00
N ALA A 112 -10.30 2.56 -18.37
CA ALA A 112 -9.62 3.75 -17.87
C ALA A 112 -10.38 5.05 -18.18
N ALA A 113 -11.01 5.16 -19.36
CA ALA A 113 -11.82 6.31 -19.73
C ALA A 113 -13.13 6.42 -18.94
N LYS A 114 -13.59 5.32 -18.32
CA LYS A 114 -14.78 5.27 -17.45
C LYS A 114 -14.42 5.42 -15.97
N ALA A 115 -13.14 5.57 -15.63
CA ALA A 115 -12.71 5.72 -14.25
C ALA A 115 -13.45 6.89 -13.58
N PRO A 116 -13.98 6.70 -12.37
CA PRO A 116 -14.62 7.78 -11.63
C PRO A 116 -13.65 8.94 -11.41
N LYS A 117 -14.18 10.17 -11.50
CA LYS A 117 -13.45 11.34 -11.05
C LYS A 117 -13.40 11.31 -9.52
N VAL A 118 -12.20 11.36 -8.97
CA VAL A 118 -12.00 11.51 -7.52
C VAL A 118 -11.98 13.00 -7.16
N PRO A 119 -12.42 13.39 -5.96
CA PRO A 119 -12.28 14.75 -5.43
C PRO A 119 -10.82 15.24 -5.44
N ASP A 120 -10.64 16.56 -5.45
CA ASP A 120 -9.31 17.16 -5.33
C ASP A 120 -8.65 16.74 -4.01
N GLY A 121 -7.44 16.20 -4.10
CA GLY A 121 -6.68 15.68 -2.95
C GLY A 121 -6.79 14.17 -2.71
N GLU A 122 -7.66 13.47 -3.45
CA GLU A 122 -7.72 12.00 -3.42
C GLU A 122 -6.87 11.36 -4.54
N GLU A 123 -6.38 10.14 -4.28
CA GLU A 123 -5.55 9.41 -5.24
C GLU A 123 -6.40 8.91 -6.41
N ALA A 124 -6.04 9.29 -7.64
CA ALA A 124 -6.72 8.83 -8.84
C ALA A 124 -6.60 7.30 -9.00
N TYR A 125 -7.71 6.66 -9.36
CA TYR A 125 -7.76 5.21 -9.58
C TYR A 125 -6.90 4.71 -10.73
N VAL A 126 -6.59 5.56 -11.71
CA VAL A 126 -5.85 5.15 -12.91
C VAL A 126 -4.56 5.93 -13.03
N ARG A 127 -3.46 5.19 -13.10
CA ARG A 127 -2.13 5.72 -13.38
C ARG A 127 -1.68 5.33 -14.78
N GLU A 128 -1.27 6.31 -15.57
CA GLU A 128 -0.67 6.05 -16.87
C GLU A 128 0.84 5.82 -16.74
N MET A 129 1.36 4.78 -17.39
CA MET A 129 2.79 4.49 -17.39
C MET A 129 3.27 4.06 -18.78
N TYR A 130 4.42 4.57 -19.21
CA TYR A 130 5.06 4.14 -20.46
C TYR A 130 6.26 3.24 -20.15
N LEU A 131 6.13 1.95 -20.45
CA LEU A 131 7.09 0.92 -20.03
C LEU A 131 7.42 0.01 -21.21
N LYS A 132 8.71 -0.09 -21.56
CA LYS A 132 9.23 -0.87 -22.68
C LYS A 132 8.45 -0.65 -23.99
N GLY A 133 8.26 0.62 -24.38
CA GLY A 133 7.60 0.98 -25.64
C GLY A 133 6.08 0.92 -25.63
N ARG A 134 5.44 0.65 -24.48
CA ARG A 134 3.98 0.54 -24.37
C ARG A 134 3.42 1.43 -23.26
N LYS A 135 2.33 2.14 -23.59
CA LYS A 135 1.49 2.84 -22.62
C LYS A 135 0.54 1.84 -21.95
N TYR A 136 0.55 1.82 -20.62
CA TYR A 136 -0.37 1.08 -19.77
C TYR A 136 -1.28 2.06 -19.01
N TYR A 137 -2.52 1.64 -18.81
CA TYR A 137 -3.45 2.25 -17.87
C TYR A 137 -3.55 1.29 -16.69
N LEU A 138 -3.01 1.70 -15.55
CA LEU A 138 -2.92 0.85 -14.37
C LEU A 138 -4.02 1.28 -13.41
N TYR A 139 -5.00 0.41 -13.16
CA TYR A 139 -5.84 0.57 -11.99
C TYR A 139 -4.96 0.37 -10.76
N VAL A 140 -4.97 1.33 -9.84
CA VAL A 140 -4.31 1.21 -8.55
C VAL A 140 -5.19 1.79 -7.47
N HIS A 141 -5.30 1.08 -6.35
CA HIS A 141 -5.93 1.61 -5.15
C HIS A 141 -5.22 1.11 -3.89
N SER A 142 -5.19 1.97 -2.87
CA SER A 142 -4.61 1.67 -1.56
C SER A 142 -5.67 1.78 -0.49
N TYR A 143 -6.10 0.64 0.06
CA TYR A 143 -7.10 0.58 1.12
C TYR A 143 -6.41 0.79 2.48
N LEU A 144 -6.38 2.04 2.95
CA LEU A 144 -5.91 2.35 4.30
C LEU A 144 -6.82 1.69 5.35
N HIS A 145 -6.24 1.28 6.47
CA HIS A 145 -6.89 0.53 7.55
C HIS A 145 -7.15 -0.96 7.27
N TYR A 146 -6.84 -1.43 6.05
CA TYR A 146 -7.05 -2.81 5.64
C TYR A 146 -5.77 -3.61 5.47
N GLY A 147 -4.63 -3.08 5.94
CA GLY A 147 -3.39 -3.85 6.09
C GLY A 147 -3.47 -4.88 7.22
N LEU A 148 -2.53 -5.83 7.28
CA LEU A 148 -2.55 -6.96 8.20
C LEU A 148 -2.73 -6.58 9.68
N LEU A 149 -2.09 -5.49 10.13
CA LEU A 149 -2.21 -5.01 11.51
C LEU A 149 -3.45 -4.15 11.68
N ALA A 150 -3.66 -3.20 10.76
CA ALA A 150 -4.80 -2.29 10.83
C ALA A 150 -6.16 -3.02 10.76
N ALA A 151 -6.27 -4.04 9.90
CA ALA A 151 -7.48 -4.83 9.72
C ALA A 151 -7.89 -5.54 11.02
N ARG A 152 -6.94 -5.92 11.88
CA ARG A 152 -7.26 -6.47 13.21
C ARG A 152 -7.99 -5.45 14.07
N ALA A 153 -7.53 -4.20 14.06
CA ALA A 153 -8.21 -3.11 14.77
C ALA A 153 -9.62 -2.87 14.20
N GLU A 154 -9.77 -2.85 12.88
CA GLU A 154 -11.09 -2.67 12.25
C GLU A 154 -12.06 -3.82 12.59
N VAL A 155 -11.61 -5.08 12.56
CA VAL A 155 -12.42 -6.22 12.99
C VAL A 155 -12.81 -6.10 14.46
N LEU A 156 -11.85 -5.74 15.33
CA LEU A 156 -12.10 -5.56 16.76
C LEU A 156 -13.14 -4.47 17.04
N LYS A 157 -13.15 -3.36 16.29
CA LYS A 157 -14.18 -2.31 16.43
C LYS A 157 -15.60 -2.80 16.14
N THR A 158 -15.75 -3.87 15.34
CA THR A 158 -17.07 -4.43 15.01
C THR A 158 -17.61 -5.38 16.07
N ILE A 159 -16.74 -5.84 16.98
CA ILE A 159 -17.03 -6.83 18.01
C ILE A 159 -17.11 -6.10 19.35
N GLY A 160 -18.25 -6.22 20.05
CA GLY A 160 -18.42 -5.65 21.39
C GLY A 160 -17.67 -6.43 22.47
N ASP A 161 -18.00 -6.17 23.74
CA ASP A 161 -17.29 -6.75 24.89
C ASP A 161 -17.66 -8.23 25.20
N SER A 162 -18.56 -8.85 24.43
CA SER A 162 -19.15 -10.17 24.71
C SER A 162 -18.29 -11.39 24.31
N GLY A 163 -16.99 -11.18 24.09
CA GLY A 163 -16.04 -12.23 23.70
C GLY A 163 -15.92 -12.40 22.19
N ASN A 164 -14.69 -12.54 21.71
CA ASN A 164 -14.35 -12.43 20.30
C ASN A 164 -14.17 -13.82 19.65
N PRO A 165 -14.99 -14.19 18.65
CA PRO A 165 -14.88 -15.47 17.95
C PRO A 165 -13.65 -15.56 17.01
N CYS A 166 -12.99 -14.45 16.71
CA CYS A 166 -11.72 -14.41 15.97
C CYS A 166 -10.51 -14.72 16.86
N ILE A 167 -10.69 -14.84 18.17
CA ILE A 167 -9.60 -14.98 19.14
C ILE A 167 -9.56 -16.41 19.66
N LEU A 168 -8.35 -16.97 19.70
CA LEU A 168 -8.13 -18.35 20.16
C LEU A 168 -8.48 -18.51 21.64
N ALA A 169 -9.01 -19.69 21.98
CA ALA A 169 -9.45 -20.00 23.33
C ALA A 169 -8.35 -19.77 24.38
N GLY A 170 -8.73 -19.23 25.54
CA GLY A 170 -7.80 -18.94 26.63
C GLY A 170 -7.02 -17.63 26.50
N TYR A 171 -7.11 -16.92 25.36
CA TYR A 171 -6.47 -15.61 25.24
C TYR A 171 -7.31 -14.50 25.90
N GLN A 172 -6.66 -13.74 26.78
CA GLN A 172 -7.19 -12.51 27.36
C GLN A 172 -6.07 -11.47 27.44
N GLY A 173 -6.28 -10.32 26.82
CA GLY A 173 -5.25 -9.28 26.75
C GLY A 173 -5.74 -8.02 26.03
N SER A 174 -4.83 -7.38 25.32
CA SER A 174 -5.12 -6.18 24.56
C SER A 174 -4.32 -6.14 23.26
N TYR A 175 -4.93 -5.59 22.23
CA TYR A 175 -4.27 -5.27 20.97
C TYR A 175 -4.05 -3.75 20.90
N THR A 176 -2.84 -3.30 20.56
CA THR A 176 -2.55 -1.87 20.41
C THR A 176 -2.20 -1.58 18.96
N TYR A 177 -2.87 -0.59 18.36
CA TYR A 177 -2.60 -0.14 17.00
C TYR A 177 -2.81 1.38 16.90
N ALA A 178 -1.85 2.09 16.31
CA ALA A 178 -1.88 3.54 16.14
C ALA A 178 -2.25 4.31 17.42
N GLY A 179 -1.64 3.93 18.56
CA GLY A 179 -1.91 4.54 19.88
C GLY A 179 -3.21 4.11 20.56
N ALA A 180 -4.16 3.52 19.83
CA ALA A 180 -5.41 2.99 20.39
C ALA A 180 -5.22 1.59 20.98
N LYS A 181 -5.80 1.35 22.16
CA LYS A 181 -5.77 0.06 22.87
C LYS A 181 -7.15 -0.59 22.85
N TYR A 182 -7.22 -1.78 22.26
CA TYR A 182 -8.42 -2.60 22.15
C TYR A 182 -8.34 -3.72 23.19
N ARG A 183 -9.37 -3.88 24.03
CA ARG A 183 -9.47 -5.04 24.92
C ARG A 183 -9.87 -6.25 24.10
N VAL A 184 -9.20 -7.39 24.33
CA VAL A 184 -9.38 -8.58 23.51
C VAL A 184 -9.49 -9.80 24.41
N SER A 185 -10.60 -10.51 24.31
CA SER A 185 -10.81 -11.78 25.00
C SER A 185 -11.47 -12.79 24.06
N ALA A 186 -11.10 -14.06 24.19
CA ALA A 186 -11.75 -15.14 23.47
C ALA A 186 -13.25 -15.21 23.79
N SER A 187 -14.05 -15.65 22.83
CA SER A 187 -15.44 -16.04 23.10
C SER A 187 -15.48 -17.19 24.12
N PRO A 188 -16.44 -17.23 25.06
CA PRO A 188 -16.63 -18.38 25.95
C PRO A 188 -16.83 -19.71 25.21
N SER A 189 -17.40 -19.66 24.00
CA SER A 189 -17.58 -20.81 23.12
C SER A 189 -16.32 -21.21 22.35
N GLY A 190 -15.19 -20.53 22.57
CA GLY A 190 -13.98 -20.66 21.76
C GLY A 190 -14.07 -19.96 20.39
N PRO A 191 -13.00 -20.07 19.57
CA PRO A 191 -12.95 -19.45 18.25
C PRO A 191 -13.97 -20.08 17.29
N ASN A 192 -14.54 -19.27 16.41
CA ASN A 192 -15.48 -19.70 15.38
C ASN A 192 -15.20 -18.96 14.07
N VAL A 193 -14.83 -19.70 13.02
CA VAL A 193 -14.39 -19.13 11.75
C VAL A 193 -15.54 -18.42 11.02
N ASP A 194 -16.75 -18.95 11.06
CA ASP A 194 -17.89 -18.36 10.34
C ASP A 194 -18.37 -17.08 11.02
N ALA A 195 -18.46 -17.08 12.36
CA ALA A 195 -18.76 -15.88 13.12
C ALA A 195 -17.66 -14.82 12.96
N CYS A 196 -16.39 -15.22 13.01
CA CYS A 196 -15.27 -14.32 12.76
C CYS A 196 -15.33 -13.72 11.34
N ARG A 197 -15.63 -14.54 10.33
CA ARG A 197 -15.81 -14.09 8.94
C ARG A 197 -16.94 -13.06 8.83
N ALA A 198 -18.04 -13.23 9.54
CA ALA A 198 -19.13 -12.25 9.54
C ALA A 198 -18.69 -10.88 10.07
N TYR A 199 -17.91 -10.85 11.17
CA TYR A 199 -17.33 -9.61 11.69
C TYR A 199 -16.29 -9.01 10.74
N ALA A 200 -15.45 -9.85 10.12
CA ALA A 200 -14.51 -9.40 9.09
C ALA A 200 -15.22 -8.77 7.88
N SER A 201 -16.29 -9.38 7.38
CA SER A 201 -17.11 -8.82 6.30
C SER A 201 -17.77 -7.49 6.69
N LYS A 202 -18.21 -7.37 7.95
CA LYS A 202 -18.74 -6.11 8.49
C LYS A 202 -17.66 -5.02 8.52
N ALA A 203 -16.44 -5.36 8.95
CA ALA A 203 -15.31 -4.43 8.98
C ALA A 203 -14.87 -3.97 7.56
N LEU A 204 -14.97 -4.87 6.57
CA LEU A 204 -14.74 -4.54 5.16
C LEU A 204 -15.84 -3.65 4.55
N LYS A 205 -17.01 -3.54 5.20
CA LYS A 205 -18.17 -2.82 4.67
C LYS A 205 -18.55 -3.29 3.27
N VAL A 206 -18.63 -4.60 3.08
CA VAL A 206 -18.97 -5.22 1.77
C VAL A 206 -20.37 -4.85 1.26
N ASN A 207 -21.26 -4.40 2.15
CA ASN A 207 -22.62 -3.97 1.81
C ASN A 207 -22.74 -2.44 1.65
N GLU A 208 -21.63 -1.70 1.67
CA GLU A 208 -21.64 -0.27 1.44
C GLU A 208 -22.13 0.05 0.03
N THR A 209 -22.92 1.12 -0.11
CA THR A 209 -23.52 1.49 -1.38
C THR A 209 -22.44 1.79 -2.42
N CYS A 210 -22.47 1.07 -3.54
CA CYS A 210 -21.59 1.34 -4.66
C CYS A 210 -22.15 2.49 -5.51
N THR A 211 -21.44 3.61 -5.55
CA THR A 211 -21.77 4.78 -6.39
C THR A 211 -21.16 4.70 -7.79
N HIS A 212 -20.55 3.56 -8.13
CA HIS A 212 -19.86 3.31 -9.40
C HIS A 212 -20.46 2.09 -10.11
N MET A 213 -20.02 1.79 -11.34
CA MET A 213 -20.55 0.63 -12.08
C MET A 213 -20.36 -0.69 -11.33
N GLN A 214 -19.19 -0.88 -10.73
CA GLN A 214 -18.86 -2.01 -9.87
C GLN A 214 -17.87 -1.58 -8.79
N CYS A 215 -18.05 -2.09 -7.58
CA CYS A 215 -17.18 -1.79 -6.46
C CYS A 215 -16.64 -3.07 -5.84
N SER A 216 -15.51 -2.96 -5.15
CA SER A 216 -14.94 -4.01 -4.33
C SER A 216 -15.64 -4.05 -2.97
N PHE A 217 -15.20 -3.23 -2.03
CA PHE A 217 -15.77 -3.03 -0.70
C PHE A 217 -15.58 -1.56 -0.31
N SER A 218 -16.32 -1.11 0.70
CA SER A 218 -16.32 0.30 1.12
C SER A 218 -16.62 1.30 -0.01
N GLY A 219 -17.47 0.93 -0.97
CA GLY A 219 -17.85 1.79 -2.10
C GLY A 219 -16.74 2.07 -3.12
N VAL A 220 -15.58 1.43 -3.01
CA VAL A 220 -14.41 1.68 -3.87
C VAL A 220 -14.60 1.04 -5.25
N TRP A 221 -14.39 1.81 -6.33
CA TRP A 221 -14.47 1.30 -7.71
C TRP A 221 -13.47 0.16 -7.93
N ASN A 222 -13.90 -0.94 -8.55
CA ASN A 222 -13.05 -2.13 -8.68
C ASN A 222 -12.06 -2.08 -9.84
N GLY A 223 -12.18 -1.14 -10.78
CA GLY A 223 -11.32 -0.97 -11.96
C GLY A 223 -11.96 -1.31 -13.32
N GLY A 224 -13.21 -1.78 -13.32
CA GLY A 224 -14.00 -2.03 -14.54
C GLY A 224 -13.95 -3.46 -15.05
#